data_AF-A0A2G8MT12-F1
#
_entry.id   AF-A0A2G8MT12-F1
#
_cell.length_a   1.000
_cell.length_b   1.000
_cell.length_c   1.000
_cell.angle_alpha   90.00
_cell.angle_beta   90.00
_cell.angle_gamma   90.00
#
_symmetry.space_group_name_H-M   'P 1'
#
loop_
_entity.id
_entity.type
_entity.pdbx_description
1 polymer ?
#
loop_
_entity_poly.entity_id
_entity_poly.type
_entity_poly.pdbx_seq_one_letter_code
_entity_poly.pdbx_strand_id
1 'polypeptide(L)'
;MKRIAVFAAAAVFCASAFADPVAAAYDEALASGRVALKMHKDCEKSIERNDMKPCKQARGAFDLFKQKSKTFLASVKPQDLFLHVTQDQMDDLTLVNKQIGQSMDYITAYLDAKGK
;
A
#
# COMPACT_ATOMS: atom_id res chain seq x y z
N MET A 1 -48.36 25.73 -23.27
CA MET A 1 -47.25 26.08 -22.33
C MET A 1 -46.02 25.31 -22.76
N LYS A 2 -44.94 26.04 -23.07
CA LYS A 2 -43.74 25.55 -23.77
C LYS A 2 -42.86 24.72 -22.83
N ARG A 3 -42.39 23.58 -23.34
CA ARG A 3 -41.30 22.75 -22.80
C ARG A 3 -39.96 23.53 -22.89
N ILE A 4 -38.91 22.98 -22.27
CA ILE A 4 -37.49 23.43 -22.22
C ILE A 4 -37.23 24.19 -20.90
N ALA A 5 -36.33 23.78 -20.00
CA ALA A 5 -35.02 23.16 -20.20
C ALA A 5 -34.72 22.06 -19.15
N VAL A 6 -34.61 20.83 -19.62
CA VAL A 6 -33.53 19.92 -19.21
C VAL A 6 -32.21 20.57 -19.65
N PHE A 7 -31.06 20.21 -19.05
CA PHE A 7 -29.69 20.70 -19.32
C PHE A 7 -29.14 21.71 -18.30
N ALA A 8 -28.89 21.20 -17.09
CA ALA A 8 -27.79 21.69 -16.24
C ALA A 8 -27.01 20.50 -15.64
N ALA A 9 -26.78 19.46 -16.43
CA ALA A 9 -25.97 18.29 -16.08
C ALA A 9 -24.77 18.16 -17.02
N ALA A 10 -24.12 19.28 -17.34
CA ALA A 10 -22.94 19.33 -18.20
C ALA A 10 -21.89 20.28 -17.60
N ALA A 11 -21.40 19.96 -16.39
CA ALA A 11 -20.23 20.62 -15.80
C ALA A 11 -19.50 19.76 -14.74
N VAL A 12 -19.61 18.43 -14.78
CA VAL A 12 -18.76 17.52 -13.99
C VAL A 12 -17.99 16.61 -14.94
N PHE A 13 -17.33 17.21 -15.93
CA PHE A 13 -16.42 16.53 -16.85
C PHE A 13 -15.22 17.45 -17.13
N CYS A 14 -14.53 17.89 -16.08
CA CYS A 14 -13.25 18.62 -16.19
C CYS A 14 -12.43 18.46 -14.89
N ALA A 15 -11.82 17.29 -14.66
CA ALA A 15 -10.68 17.15 -13.74
C ALA A 15 -9.89 15.83 -13.87
N SER A 16 -10.34 14.83 -14.64
CA SER A 16 -9.64 13.53 -14.75
C SER A 16 -8.63 13.49 -15.90
N ALA A 17 -7.75 14.48 -15.96
CA ALA A 17 -6.52 14.47 -16.76
C ALA A 17 -5.51 15.25 -15.91
N PHE A 18 -4.52 14.69 -15.22
CA PHE A 18 -3.69 13.52 -15.45
C PHE A 18 -3.29 13.01 -14.05
N ALA A 19 -3.86 11.91 -13.56
CA ALA A 19 -3.22 11.23 -12.44
C ALA A 19 -1.97 10.56 -13.01
N ASP A 20 -0.79 11.01 -12.58
CA ASP A 20 0.46 10.36 -12.92
C ASP A 20 0.36 8.88 -12.48
N PRO A 21 0.36 7.91 -13.42
CA PRO A 21 0.16 6.51 -13.08
C PRO A 21 1.27 5.96 -12.21
N VAL A 22 2.47 6.55 -12.27
CA VAL A 22 3.59 6.18 -11.40
C VAL A 22 3.35 6.67 -9.99
N ALA A 23 2.95 7.95 -9.83
CA ALA A 23 2.60 8.50 -8.52
C ALA A 23 1.41 7.76 -7.88
N ALA A 24 0.39 7.40 -8.67
CA ALA A 24 -0.73 6.60 -8.18
C ALA A 24 -0.29 5.20 -7.71
N ALA A 25 0.58 4.52 -8.46
CA ALA A 25 1.12 3.23 -8.06
C ALA A 25 2.00 3.33 -6.80
N TYR A 26 2.76 4.43 -6.65
CA TYR A 26 3.49 4.76 -5.43
C TYR A 26 2.54 4.92 -4.24
N ASP A 27 1.47 5.71 -4.38
CA ASP A 27 0.50 5.94 -3.31
C ASP A 27 -0.19 4.64 -2.88
N GLU A 28 -0.52 3.75 -3.82
CA GLU A 28 -1.06 2.42 -3.51
C GLU A 28 -0.05 1.53 -2.76
N ALA A 29 1.23 1.55 -3.18
CA ALA A 29 2.30 0.82 -2.50
C ALA A 29 2.50 1.35 -1.06
N LEU A 30 2.55 2.67 -0.88
CA LEU A 30 2.69 3.28 0.44
C LEU A 30 1.49 3.01 1.34
N ALA A 31 0.27 3.13 0.82
CA ALA A 31 -0.96 2.87 1.57
C ALA A 31 -1.03 1.41 2.03
N SER A 32 -0.73 0.46 1.13
CA SER A 32 -0.69 -0.97 1.48
C SER A 32 0.42 -1.28 2.49
N GLY A 33 1.59 -0.63 2.37
CA GLY A 33 2.68 -0.74 3.35
C GLY A 33 2.27 -0.23 4.73
N ARG A 34 1.58 0.91 4.83
CA ARG A 34 1.07 1.43 6.12
C ARG A 34 0.04 0.49 6.76
N VAL A 35 -0.82 -0.14 5.96
CA VAL A 35 -1.76 -1.17 6.44
C VAL A 35 -1.01 -2.41 6.93
N ALA A 36 -0.03 -2.90 6.17
CA ALA A 36 0.81 -4.02 6.58
C ALA A 36 1.51 -3.71 7.92
N LEU A 37 2.16 -2.56 8.04
CA LEU A 37 2.82 -2.15 9.29
C LEU A 37 1.86 -2.13 10.49
N LYS A 38 0.62 -1.67 10.29
CA LYS A 38 -0.41 -1.71 11.34
C LYS A 38 -0.73 -3.15 11.74
N MET A 39 -0.98 -4.03 10.77
CA MET A 39 -1.30 -5.44 11.05
C MET A 39 -0.13 -6.19 11.70
N HIS A 40 1.10 -5.84 11.35
CA HIS A 40 2.31 -6.33 12.00
C HIS A 40 2.35 -6.00 13.49
N LYS A 41 2.10 -4.74 13.85
CA LYS A 41 2.00 -4.30 15.27
C LYS A 41 0.85 -5.00 16.00
N ASP A 42 -0.25 -5.26 15.30
CA ASP A 42 -1.38 -6.01 15.88
C ASP A 42 -1.03 -7.48 16.12
N CYS A 43 -0.23 -8.11 15.25
CA CYS A 43 0.34 -9.44 15.46
C CYS A 43 1.31 -9.48 16.64
N GLU A 44 2.23 -8.52 16.76
CA GLU A 44 3.17 -8.45 17.89
C GLU A 44 2.41 -8.42 19.24
N LYS A 45 1.33 -7.65 19.32
CA LYS A 45 0.43 -7.64 20.49
C LYS A 45 -0.45 -8.89 20.64
N SER A 46 -0.65 -9.66 19.57
CA SER A 46 -1.44 -10.91 19.63
C SER A 46 -0.60 -12.10 20.04
N ILE A 47 0.72 -12.04 19.82
CA ILE A 47 1.70 -13.05 20.26
C ILE A 47 1.67 -13.20 21.79
N GLU A 48 1.61 -12.10 22.54
CA GLU A 48 1.44 -12.11 24.00
C GLU A 48 0.17 -12.86 24.44
N ARG A 49 -0.85 -12.86 23.59
CA ARG A 49 -2.16 -13.51 23.82
C ARG A 49 -2.26 -14.89 23.16
N ASN A 50 -1.16 -15.37 22.55
CA ASN A 50 -1.08 -16.62 21.81
C ASN A 50 -2.15 -16.77 20.69
N ASP A 51 -2.58 -15.66 20.09
CA ASP A 51 -3.51 -15.63 18.97
C ASP A 51 -2.75 -15.46 17.65
N MET A 52 -2.82 -16.48 16.79
CA MET A 52 -2.15 -16.50 15.48
C MET A 52 -2.93 -15.78 14.37
N LYS A 53 -4.21 -15.46 14.58
CA LYS A 53 -5.05 -14.90 13.51
C LYS A 53 -4.53 -13.54 13.00
N PRO A 54 -4.14 -12.58 13.87
CA PRO A 54 -3.58 -11.31 13.42
C PRO A 54 -2.24 -11.50 12.67
N CYS A 55 -1.43 -12.49 13.06
CA CYS A 55 -0.17 -12.81 12.39
C CYS A 55 -0.36 -13.38 10.98
N LYS A 56 -1.39 -14.21 10.76
CA LYS A 56 -1.76 -14.66 9.41
C LYS A 56 -2.25 -13.49 8.54
N GLN A 57 -3.01 -12.56 9.12
CA GLN A 57 -3.48 -11.35 8.44
C GLN A 57 -2.32 -10.41 8.08
N ALA A 58 -1.37 -10.22 8.99
CA ALA A 58 -0.15 -9.44 8.77
C ALA A 58 0.66 -9.99 7.59
N ARG A 59 0.83 -11.32 7.51
CA ARG A 59 1.49 -11.98 6.37
C ARG A 59 0.76 -11.69 5.04
N GLY A 60 -0.57 -11.82 5.01
CA GLY A 60 -1.35 -11.51 3.81
C GLY A 60 -1.25 -10.03 3.39
N ALA A 61 -1.21 -9.12 4.36
CA ALA A 61 -0.99 -7.69 4.08
C ALA A 61 0.42 -7.40 3.57
N PHE A 62 1.44 -8.11 4.06
CA PHE A 62 2.80 -8.03 3.53
C PHE A 62 2.88 -8.52 2.08
N ASP A 63 2.23 -9.63 1.74
CA ASP A 63 2.18 -10.15 0.38
C ASP A 63 1.52 -9.14 -0.58
N LEU A 64 0.44 -8.48 -0.14
CA LEU A 64 -0.20 -7.40 -0.90
C LEU A 64 0.74 -6.20 -1.08
N PHE A 65 1.43 -5.77 -0.02
CA PHE A 65 2.42 -4.68 -0.10
C PHE A 65 3.54 -5.02 -1.09
N LYS A 66 4.06 -6.25 -1.10
CA LYS A 66 5.05 -6.71 -2.07
C LYS A 66 4.51 -6.66 -3.50
N GLN A 67 3.28 -7.09 -3.70
CA GLN A 67 2.64 -7.04 -5.03
C GLN A 67 2.52 -5.60 -5.52
N LYS A 68 2.05 -4.68 -4.67
CA LYS A 68 1.89 -3.26 -5.03
C LYS A 68 3.23 -2.55 -5.27
N SER A 69 4.23 -2.81 -4.42
CA SER A 69 5.60 -2.31 -4.63
C SER A 69 6.20 -2.80 -5.94
N LYS A 70 5.96 -4.07 -6.31
CA LYS A 70 6.41 -4.60 -7.62
C LYS A 70 5.70 -3.91 -8.79
N THR A 71 4.40 -3.65 -8.68
CA THR A 71 3.64 -2.90 -9.70
C THR A 71 4.18 -1.49 -9.87
N PHE A 72 4.47 -0.78 -8.77
CA PHE A 72 5.10 0.54 -8.81
C PHE A 72 6.47 0.51 -9.49
N LEU A 73 7.36 -0.40 -9.11
CA LEU A 73 8.67 -0.52 -9.76
C LEU A 73 8.58 -0.91 -11.24
N ALA A 74 7.50 -1.58 -11.65
CA ALA A 74 7.25 -1.94 -13.05
C ALA A 74 6.61 -0.80 -13.86
N SER A 75 6.02 0.21 -13.20
CA SER A 75 5.37 1.33 -13.90
C SER A 75 6.34 2.44 -14.31
N VAL A 76 7.60 2.39 -13.84
CA VAL A 76 8.58 3.46 -14.07
C VAL A 76 9.96 2.89 -14.41
N LYS A 77 10.67 3.55 -15.33
CA LYS A 77 12.08 3.24 -15.58
C LYS A 77 12.93 3.85 -14.45
N PRO A 78 14.00 3.19 -13.99
CA PRO A 78 14.81 3.71 -12.87
C PRO A 78 15.29 5.15 -13.04
N GLN A 79 15.66 5.55 -14.26
CA GLN A 79 16.12 6.91 -14.56
C GLN A 79 15.01 7.98 -14.53
N ASP A 80 13.74 7.57 -14.68
CA ASP A 80 12.59 8.47 -14.76
C ASP A 80 11.86 8.59 -13.41
N LEU A 81 12.26 7.79 -12.40
CA LEU A 81 11.61 7.69 -11.08
C LEU A 81 11.33 9.06 -10.45
N PHE A 82 12.35 9.93 -10.42
CA PHE A 82 12.27 11.23 -9.77
C PHE A 82 11.55 12.31 -10.60
N LEU A 83 11.07 11.97 -11.79
CA LEU A 83 10.11 12.79 -12.53
C LEU A 83 8.68 12.64 -11.98
N HIS A 84 8.43 11.56 -11.23
CA HIS A 84 7.11 11.15 -10.78
C HIS A 84 6.95 11.16 -9.26
N VAL A 85 8.02 10.84 -8.54
CA VAL A 85 8.03 10.66 -7.07
C VAL A 85 9.25 11.36 -6.51
N THR A 86 9.10 12.17 -5.46
CA THR A 86 10.22 12.87 -4.84
C THR A 86 11.14 11.92 -4.08
N GLN A 87 12.34 12.38 -3.76
CA GLN A 87 13.27 11.59 -2.94
C GLN A 87 12.70 11.32 -1.53
N ASP A 88 12.09 12.32 -0.89
CA ASP A 88 11.45 12.16 0.42
C ASP A 88 10.35 11.09 0.40
N GLN A 89 9.56 11.03 -0.68
CA GLN A 89 8.55 9.99 -0.88
C GLN A 89 9.19 8.59 -1.04
N MET A 90 10.28 8.47 -1.78
CA MET A 90 11.01 7.21 -1.89
C MET A 90 11.63 6.78 -0.56
N ASP A 91 12.10 7.72 0.25
CA ASP A 91 12.62 7.47 1.60
C ASP A 91 11.51 6.96 2.54
N ASP A 92 10.31 7.54 2.46
CA ASP A 92 9.12 7.07 3.19
C ASP A 92 8.79 5.60 2.86
N LEU A 93 8.72 5.27 1.56
CA LEU A 93 8.45 3.89 1.13
C LEU A 93 9.56 2.93 1.56
N THR A 94 10.81 3.37 1.51
CA THR A 94 11.98 2.59 1.95
C THR A 94 11.96 2.34 3.46
N LEU A 95 11.59 3.35 4.25
CA LEU A 95 11.44 3.24 5.70
C LEU A 95 10.34 2.23 6.06
N VAL A 96 9.17 2.34 5.41
CA VAL A 96 8.06 1.40 5.60
C VAL A 96 8.49 -0.03 5.24
N ASN A 97 9.15 -0.21 4.09
CA ASN A 97 9.66 -1.53 3.68
C ASN A 97 10.64 -2.12 4.70
N LYS A 98 11.56 -1.30 5.25
CA LYS A 98 12.51 -1.73 6.29
C LYS A 98 11.80 -2.17 7.57
N GLN A 99 10.84 -1.38 8.05
CA GLN A 99 10.08 -1.70 9.26
C GLN A 99 9.27 -2.99 9.12
N ILE A 100 8.61 -3.18 7.97
CA ILE A 100 7.86 -4.40 7.70
C ILE A 100 8.79 -5.61 7.60
N GLY A 101 9.94 -5.49 6.93
CA GLY A 101 10.92 -6.56 6.80
C GLY A 101 11.41 -7.06 8.17
N GLN A 102 11.78 -6.13 9.06
CA GLN A 102 12.20 -6.47 10.43
C GLN A 102 11.11 -7.20 11.22
N SER A 103 9.85 -6.79 11.07
CA SER A 103 8.73 -7.43 11.77
C SER A 103 8.34 -8.78 11.12
N MET A 104 8.47 -8.93 9.79
CA MET A 104 8.16 -10.19 9.09
C MET A 104 9.03 -11.37 9.53
N ASP A 105 10.31 -11.13 9.80
CA ASP A 105 11.21 -12.19 10.28
C ASP A 105 10.73 -12.76 11.62
N TYR A 106 10.30 -11.87 12.52
CA TYR A 106 9.74 -12.24 13.82
C TYR A 106 8.40 -12.99 13.69
N ILE A 107 7.49 -12.49 12.85
CA ILE A 107 6.19 -13.11 12.59
C ILE A 107 6.35 -14.51 11.99
N THR A 108 7.27 -14.67 11.04
CA THR A 108 7.54 -15.96 10.39
C THR A 108 8.03 -16.98 11.41
N ALA A 109 9.01 -16.62 12.24
CA ALA A 109 9.50 -17.49 13.31
C ALA A 109 8.40 -17.91 14.29
N TYR A 110 7.50 -16.99 14.68
CA TYR A 110 6.38 -17.29 15.56
C TYR A 110 5.36 -18.25 14.93
N LEU A 111 4.98 -18.00 13.66
CA LEU A 111 4.04 -18.84 12.94
C LEU A 111 4.59 -20.25 12.70
N ASP A 112 5.88 -20.38 12.36
CA ASP A 112 6.53 -21.68 12.13
C ASP A 112 6.64 -22.51 13.42
N ALA A 113 6.83 -21.85 14.57
CA ALA A 113 6.86 -22.50 15.87
C ALA A 113 5.47 -22.99 16.34
N LYS A 114 4.38 -22.35 15.90
CA LYS A 114 3.00 -22.66 16.33
C LYS A 114 2.18 -23.44 15.29
N GLY A 115 2.66 -23.49 14.04
CA GLY A 115 2.05 -24.23 12.94
C GLY A 115 2.48 -25.70 12.85
N LYS A 116 3.38 -26.15 13.73
CA LYS A 116 3.69 -27.57 13.99
C LYS A 116 2.85 -28.07 15.15
#